data_AF-A0A6I7HR92-F1
#
_entry.id   AF-A0A6I7HR92-F1
#
_cell.length_a   1.000
_cell.length_b   1.000
_cell.length_c   1.000
_cell.angle_alpha   90.00
_cell.angle_beta   90.00
_cell.angle_gamma   90.00
#
_symmetry.space_group_name_H-M   'P 1'
#
loop_
_entity.id
_entity.type
_entity.pdbx_description
1 polymer ?
#
loop_
_entity_poly.entity_id
_entity_poly.type
_entity_poly.pdbx_seq_one_letter_code
_entity_poly.pdbx_strand_id
1 'polypeptide(L)'
;MFVTPAYAEEAPAEGQTHTETGGAPQTGELHTETGVPSEAGHGGGVFPPFDQTTYPSQLLWLVITFGLFYMLMQKVIVPRVGGILENRHDRIAQDLDEAARLKSEADAAIETYERELSAAKAKAGQIASEARDAAKAKADAERTAIEAELAGKVAAAEARISDIKAKAFAEVDAIAGETVTAIVEKLIGAKVTKTEVKSAVASLTGKQEG
;
A
#
# COMPACT_ATOMS: atom_id res chain seq x y z
N MET A 1 32.08 -16.87 -5.53
CA MET A 1 32.69 -17.78 -6.52
C MET A 1 32.92 -19.10 -5.81
N PHE A 2 31.94 -20.01 -5.85
CA PHE A 2 32.01 -21.33 -5.22
C PHE A 2 31.93 -22.36 -6.34
N VAL A 3 33.07 -22.97 -6.65
CA VAL A 3 33.19 -24.10 -7.57
C VAL A 3 33.34 -25.34 -6.70
N THR A 4 32.37 -26.24 -6.75
CA THR A 4 32.46 -27.57 -6.16
C THR A 4 33.20 -28.50 -7.13
N PRO A 5 34.28 -29.18 -6.70
CA PRO A 5 34.96 -30.17 -7.53
C PRO A 5 34.14 -31.47 -7.56
N ALA A 6 33.94 -32.00 -8.77
CA ALA A 6 33.43 -33.35 -8.99
C ALA A 6 34.53 -34.37 -8.65
N TYR A 7 34.24 -35.29 -7.75
CA TYR A 7 35.13 -36.40 -7.41
C TYR A 7 34.88 -37.53 -8.41
N ALA A 8 35.92 -37.92 -9.14
CA ALA A 8 35.96 -39.15 -9.91
C ALA A 8 36.35 -40.29 -8.95
N GLU A 9 35.53 -41.32 -8.85
CA GLU A 9 35.86 -42.53 -8.09
C GLU A 9 36.50 -43.55 -9.05
N GLU A 10 37.79 -43.74 -8.85
CA GLU A 10 38.69 -44.66 -9.54
C GLU A 10 38.66 -46.01 -8.81
N ALA A 11 38.53 -47.10 -9.56
CA ALA A 11 38.46 -48.47 -9.05
C ALA A 11 39.84 -48.95 -8.54
N PRO A 12 39.92 -49.70 -7.42
CA PRO A 12 41.17 -50.34 -7.04
C PRO A 12 41.35 -51.66 -7.78
N ALA A 13 42.50 -51.79 -8.43
CA ALA A 13 43.08 -53.04 -8.85
C ALA A 13 44.13 -53.48 -7.81
N GLU A 14 43.83 -54.52 -7.06
CA GLU A 14 44.76 -55.36 -6.30
C GLU A 14 44.16 -56.78 -6.33
N GLY A 15 44.84 -57.89 -6.58
CA GLY A 15 46.25 -58.22 -6.69
C GLY A 15 46.38 -59.71 -6.35
N GLN A 16 47.47 -60.33 -6.79
CA GLN A 16 48.08 -61.55 -6.24
C GLN A 16 47.70 -62.90 -6.88
N THR A 17 48.51 -63.20 -7.90
CA THR A 17 49.05 -64.52 -8.24
C THR A 17 49.58 -65.29 -7.03
N HIS A 18 49.20 -66.57 -6.91
CA HIS A 18 49.99 -67.58 -6.20
C HIS A 18 50.23 -68.78 -7.11
N THR A 19 51.50 -68.98 -7.43
CA THR A 19 52.13 -70.17 -7.96
C THR A 19 52.06 -71.32 -6.95
N GLU A 20 51.68 -72.53 -7.38
CA GLU A 20 52.38 -73.74 -6.92
C GLU A 20 52.18 -74.92 -7.86
N THR A 21 53.32 -75.48 -8.26
CA THR A 21 53.49 -76.70 -9.05
C THR A 21 53.89 -77.82 -8.10
N GLY A 22 53.17 -78.94 -8.12
CA GLY A 22 53.74 -80.28 -7.92
C GLY A 22 53.81 -80.86 -6.50
N GLY A 23 52.95 -81.86 -6.22
CA GLY A 23 53.08 -82.80 -5.11
C GLY A 23 52.02 -83.90 -5.16
N ALA A 24 52.35 -85.04 -5.76
CA ALA A 24 51.52 -86.25 -5.92
C ALA A 24 51.47 -87.11 -4.63
N PRO A 25 50.96 -88.36 -4.64
CA PRO A 25 49.71 -88.94 -5.17
C PRO A 25 48.95 -89.70 -4.07
N GLN A 26 47.62 -89.82 -4.07
CA GLN A 26 46.96 -91.02 -3.50
C GLN A 26 45.74 -91.46 -4.34
N THR A 27 45.93 -92.63 -4.92
CA THR A 27 45.02 -93.49 -5.67
C THR A 27 43.79 -93.90 -4.88
N GLY A 28 42.62 -93.87 -5.52
CA GLY A 28 41.42 -94.51 -5.00
C GLY A 28 40.21 -94.26 -5.87
N GLU A 29 39.88 -95.25 -6.70
CA GLU A 29 38.58 -95.46 -7.35
C GLU A 29 38.22 -94.53 -8.52
N LEU A 30 38.68 -94.99 -9.68
CA LEU A 30 38.01 -94.84 -10.96
C LEU A 30 36.54 -95.30 -10.82
N HIS A 31 35.60 -94.36 -10.67
CA HIS A 31 34.20 -94.62 -11.02
C HIS A 31 34.04 -94.50 -12.54
N THR A 32 34.70 -95.42 -13.25
CA THR A 32 34.21 -95.91 -14.53
C THR A 32 33.10 -96.92 -14.22
N GLU A 33 31.94 -96.43 -13.82
CA GLU A 33 30.72 -97.23 -13.83
C GLU A 33 29.73 -96.56 -14.79
N THR A 34 29.74 -97.03 -16.03
CA THR A 34 28.60 -96.91 -16.94
C THR A 34 27.53 -97.87 -16.43
N GLY A 35 26.85 -97.46 -15.36
CA GLY A 35 25.68 -98.14 -14.82
C GLY A 35 24.46 -97.79 -15.66
N VAL A 36 24.17 -98.60 -16.66
CA VAL A 36 22.90 -98.58 -17.41
C VAL A 36 21.98 -99.62 -16.77
N PRO A 37 20.93 -99.26 -16.02
CA PRO A 37 19.80 -100.14 -15.85
C PRO A 37 19.01 -100.11 -17.16
N SER A 38 19.18 -101.16 -17.95
CA SER A 38 18.36 -101.43 -19.13
C SER A 38 16.99 -101.94 -18.68
N GLU A 39 15.97 -101.09 -18.78
CA GLU A 39 14.63 -101.55 -19.16
C GLU A 39 13.97 -100.52 -20.09
N ALA A 40 14.01 -100.87 -21.39
CA ALA A 40 13.17 -100.45 -22.52
C ALA A 40 13.04 -98.95 -22.89
N GLY A 41 13.75 -98.56 -23.97
CA GLY A 41 13.21 -97.63 -24.98
C GLY A 41 14.01 -96.37 -25.34
N HIS A 42 15.30 -96.46 -25.68
CA HIS A 42 16.08 -95.28 -26.12
C HIS A 42 15.94 -95.01 -27.63
N GLY A 43 15.00 -94.12 -27.98
CA GLY A 43 15.07 -93.30 -29.20
C GLY A 43 15.99 -92.08 -28.97
N GLY A 44 16.63 -91.59 -30.04
CA GLY A 44 17.66 -90.53 -30.00
C GLY A 44 17.25 -89.28 -29.21
N GLY A 45 17.99 -88.98 -28.13
CA GLY A 45 17.67 -87.93 -27.18
C GLY A 45 18.26 -86.55 -27.56
N VAL A 46 17.39 -85.55 -27.58
CA VAL A 46 17.70 -84.12 -27.80
C VAL A 46 18.47 -83.54 -26.59
N PHE A 47 19.36 -82.56 -26.82
CA PHE A 47 20.09 -81.84 -25.76
C PHE A 47 19.08 -81.26 -24.74
N PRO A 48 19.19 -81.57 -23.43
CA PRO A 48 18.14 -81.30 -22.44
C PRO A 48 17.50 -79.89 -22.44
N PRO A 49 18.24 -78.77 -22.60
CA PRO A 49 17.62 -77.43 -22.64
C PRO A 49 16.90 -77.09 -23.96
N PHE A 50 17.03 -77.92 -25.01
CA PHE A 50 16.31 -77.77 -26.29
C PHE A 50 15.23 -78.84 -26.50
N ASP A 51 14.87 -79.58 -25.45
CA ASP A 51 13.76 -80.53 -25.52
C ASP A 51 12.41 -79.79 -25.54
N GLN A 52 11.82 -79.73 -26.74
CA GLN A 52 10.56 -79.02 -27.01
C GLN A 52 9.36 -79.61 -26.25
N THR A 53 9.47 -80.83 -25.71
CA THR A 53 8.40 -81.46 -24.92
C THR A 53 8.14 -80.73 -23.59
N THR A 54 9.12 -79.96 -23.08
CA THR A 54 9.00 -79.24 -21.80
C THR A 54 8.49 -77.79 -21.95
N TYR A 55 8.56 -77.22 -23.16
CA TYR A 55 8.15 -75.83 -23.43
C TYR A 55 6.67 -75.55 -23.12
N PRO A 56 5.70 -76.44 -23.43
CA PRO A 56 4.30 -76.19 -23.08
C PRO A 56 4.08 -76.02 -21.57
N SER A 57 4.78 -76.79 -20.73
CA SER A 57 4.68 -76.69 -19.27
C SER A 57 5.29 -75.38 -18.75
N GLN A 58 6.45 -74.99 -19.30
CA GLN A 58 7.08 -73.71 -18.97
C GLN A 58 6.22 -72.51 -19.38
N LEU A 59 5.63 -72.55 -20.58
CA LEU A 59 4.72 -71.51 -21.05
C LEU A 59 3.44 -71.45 -20.22
N LEU A 60 2.88 -72.60 -19.82
CA LEU A 60 1.72 -72.64 -18.92
C LEU A 60 2.04 -71.96 -17.57
N TRP A 61 3.13 -72.33 -16.92
CA TRP A 61 3.54 -71.71 -15.66
C TRP A 61 3.93 -70.24 -15.80
N LEU A 62 4.55 -69.85 -16.93
CA LEU A 62 4.83 -68.46 -17.24
C LEU A 62 3.53 -67.66 -17.31
N VAL A 63 2.53 -68.15 -18.05
CA VAL A 63 1.23 -67.46 -18.18
C VAL A 63 0.51 -67.38 -16.84
N ILE A 64 0.53 -68.45 -16.03
CA ILE A 64 -0.08 -68.44 -14.70
C ILE A 64 0.60 -67.43 -13.78
N THR A 65 1.93 -67.45 -13.67
CA THR A 65 2.68 -66.57 -12.77
C THR A 65 2.65 -65.12 -13.24
N PHE A 66 2.82 -64.88 -14.54
CA PHE A 66 2.72 -63.56 -15.16
C PHE A 66 1.30 -63.00 -15.04
N GLY A 67 0.27 -63.80 -15.29
CA GLY A 67 -1.13 -63.40 -15.12
C GLY A 67 -1.47 -63.03 -13.69
N LEU A 68 -1.00 -63.82 -12.71
CA LEU A 68 -1.17 -63.51 -11.28
C LEU A 68 -0.46 -62.20 -10.90
N PHE A 69 0.79 -62.01 -11.37
CA PHE A 69 1.54 -60.78 -11.14
C PHE A 69 0.89 -59.57 -11.81
N TYR A 70 0.41 -59.72 -13.04
CA TYR A 70 -0.32 -58.68 -13.77
C TYR A 70 -1.59 -58.27 -13.03
N MET A 71 -2.36 -59.24 -12.54
CA MET A 71 -3.58 -58.96 -11.77
C MET A 71 -3.26 -58.21 -10.47
N LEU A 72 -2.16 -58.57 -9.79
CA LEU A 72 -1.68 -57.85 -8.60
C LEU A 72 -1.27 -56.41 -8.94
N MET A 73 -0.52 -56.21 -10.03
CA MET A 73 -0.09 -54.89 -10.51
C MET A 73 -1.29 -54.00 -10.85
N GLN A 74 -2.24 -54.54 -11.62
CA GLN A 74 -3.45 -53.84 -12.04
C GLN A 74 -4.33 -53.46 -10.84
N LYS A 75 -4.49 -54.37 -9.87
CA LYS A 75 -5.45 -54.19 -8.77
C LYS A 75 -4.87 -53.44 -7.57
N VAL A 76 -3.54 -53.39 -7.41
CA VAL A 76 -2.91 -52.80 -6.22
C VAL A 76 -2.02 -51.60 -6.56
N ILE A 77 -1.15 -51.71 -7.57
CA ILE A 77 -0.11 -50.70 -7.83
C ILE A 77 -0.68 -49.55 -8.65
N VAL A 78 -1.39 -49.84 -9.74
CA VAL A 78 -2.05 -48.83 -10.57
C VAL A 78 -3.01 -47.92 -9.77
N PRO A 79 -3.95 -48.43 -8.95
CA PRO A 79 -4.84 -47.56 -8.19
C PRO A 79 -4.11 -46.74 -7.12
N ARG A 80 -3.01 -47.24 -6.54
CA ARG A 80 -2.22 -46.46 -5.57
C ARG A 80 -1.49 -45.29 -6.22
N VAL A 81 -0.89 -45.50 -7.39
CA VAL A 81 -0.23 -44.42 -8.14
C VAL A 81 -1.26 -43.41 -8.63
N GLY A 82 -2.42 -43.89 -9.12
CA GLY A 82 -3.54 -43.02 -9.51
C GLY A 82 -4.03 -42.15 -8.36
N GLY A 83 -4.21 -42.71 -7.16
CA GLY A 83 -4.64 -41.95 -5.98
C GLY A 83 -3.65 -40.86 -5.54
N ILE A 84 -2.34 -41.08 -5.69
CA ILE A 84 -1.31 -40.05 -5.40
C ILE A 84 -1.38 -38.92 -6.44
N LEU A 85 -1.57 -39.27 -7.71
CA LEU A 85 -1.64 -38.30 -8.79
C LEU A 85 -2.91 -37.43 -8.66
N GLU A 86 -4.03 -38.06 -8.34
CA GLU A 86 -5.30 -37.37 -8.06
C GLU A 86 -5.16 -36.43 -6.86
N ASN A 87 -4.61 -36.91 -5.74
CA ASN A 87 -4.41 -36.07 -4.55
C ASN A 87 -3.56 -34.82 -4.86
N ARG A 88 -2.49 -34.98 -5.66
CA ARG A 88 -1.67 -33.85 -6.08
C ARG A 88 -2.43 -32.91 -7.01
N HIS A 89 -3.19 -33.46 -7.96
CA HIS A 89 -4.03 -32.67 -8.85
C HIS A 89 -5.07 -31.86 -8.07
N ASP A 90 -5.80 -32.50 -7.18
CA ASP A 90 -6.81 -31.87 -6.31
C ASP A 90 -6.20 -30.78 -5.45
N ARG A 91 -5.04 -31.05 -4.84
CA ARG A 91 -4.35 -30.06 -4.03
C ARG A 91 -3.88 -28.86 -4.85
N ILE A 92 -3.35 -29.08 -6.05
CA ILE A 92 -2.95 -28.00 -6.95
C ILE A 92 -4.17 -27.19 -7.39
N ALA A 93 -5.27 -27.85 -7.74
CA ALA A 93 -6.52 -27.19 -8.11
C ALA A 93 -7.05 -26.34 -6.96
N GLN A 94 -7.09 -26.89 -5.74
CA GLN A 94 -7.50 -26.18 -4.54
C GLN A 94 -6.59 -24.98 -4.23
N ASP A 95 -5.27 -25.15 -4.32
CA ASP A 95 -4.30 -24.07 -4.10
C ASP A 95 -4.46 -22.96 -5.16
N LEU A 96 -4.74 -23.32 -6.42
CA LEU A 96 -4.99 -22.37 -7.50
C LEU A 96 -6.30 -21.60 -7.30
N ASP A 97 -7.37 -22.29 -6.93
CA ASP A 97 -8.68 -21.69 -6.67
C ASP A 97 -8.59 -20.73 -5.48
N GLU A 98 -7.90 -21.12 -4.41
CA GLU A 98 -7.69 -20.26 -3.25
C GLU A 98 -6.81 -19.05 -3.60
N ALA A 99 -5.74 -19.24 -4.38
CA ALA A 99 -4.93 -18.13 -4.87
C ALA A 99 -5.73 -17.17 -5.75
N ALA A 100 -6.61 -17.68 -6.61
CA ALA A 100 -7.50 -16.87 -7.44
C ALA A 100 -8.52 -16.08 -6.59
N ARG A 101 -9.10 -16.72 -5.57
CA ARG A 101 -9.99 -16.08 -4.60
C ARG A 101 -9.29 -14.95 -3.84
N LEU A 102 -8.12 -15.23 -3.26
CA LEU A 102 -7.33 -14.24 -2.54
C LEU A 102 -6.88 -13.08 -3.43
N LYS A 103 -6.52 -13.36 -4.69
CA LYS A 103 -6.22 -12.32 -5.67
C LYS A 103 -7.45 -11.44 -5.94
N SER A 104 -8.61 -12.04 -6.17
CA SER A 104 -9.85 -11.29 -6.40
C SER A 104 -10.24 -10.43 -5.20
N GLU A 105 -10.05 -10.93 -3.98
CA GLU A 105 -10.31 -10.18 -2.75
C GLU A 105 -9.33 -9.03 -2.56
N ALA A 106 -8.04 -9.24 -2.86
CA ALA A 106 -7.04 -8.20 -2.84
C ALA A 106 -7.32 -7.10 -3.89
N ASP A 107 -7.65 -7.48 -5.12
CA ASP A 107 -7.98 -6.54 -6.19
C ASP A 107 -9.22 -5.70 -5.80
N ALA A 108 -10.27 -6.32 -5.24
CA ALA A 108 -11.46 -5.61 -4.76
C ALA A 108 -11.16 -4.69 -3.56
N ALA A 109 -10.28 -5.12 -2.64
CA ALA A 109 -9.84 -4.30 -1.52
C ALA A 109 -9.03 -3.08 -1.98
N ILE A 110 -8.16 -3.26 -2.99
CA ILE A 110 -7.38 -2.16 -3.60
C ILE A 110 -8.33 -1.16 -4.26
N GLU A 111 -9.30 -1.62 -5.05
CA GLU A 111 -10.28 -0.74 -5.70
C GLU A 111 -11.07 0.08 -4.65
N THR A 112 -11.52 -0.59 -3.59
CA THR A 112 -12.24 0.08 -2.49
C THR A 112 -11.35 1.11 -1.80
N TYR A 113 -10.11 0.75 -1.48
CA TYR A 113 -9.15 1.64 -0.85
C TYR A 113 -8.84 2.88 -1.72
N GLU A 114 -8.59 2.69 -3.02
CA GLU A 114 -8.34 3.78 -3.96
C GLU A 114 -9.56 4.71 -4.10
N ARG A 115 -10.77 4.13 -4.14
CA ARG A 115 -12.02 4.89 -4.16
C ARG A 115 -12.21 5.71 -2.89
N GLU A 116 -11.99 5.13 -1.72
CA GLU A 116 -12.07 5.82 -0.43
C GLU A 116 -11.03 6.92 -0.32
N LEU A 117 -9.80 6.67 -0.77
CA LEU A 117 -8.72 7.67 -0.78
C LEU A 117 -9.07 8.85 -1.70
N SER A 118 -9.60 8.57 -2.90
CA SER A 118 -10.06 9.60 -3.83
C SER A 118 -11.22 10.42 -3.24
N ALA A 119 -12.21 9.76 -2.66
CA ALA A 119 -13.33 10.42 -1.99
C ALA A 119 -12.88 11.28 -0.80
N ALA A 120 -11.94 10.78 0.02
CA ALA A 120 -11.37 11.52 1.13
C ALA A 120 -10.60 12.76 0.66
N LYS A 121 -9.79 12.65 -0.40
CA LYS A 121 -9.09 13.79 -1.01
C LYS A 121 -10.06 14.83 -1.56
N ALA A 122 -11.10 14.39 -2.26
CA ALA A 122 -12.14 15.29 -2.78
C ALA A 122 -12.87 16.03 -1.65
N LYS A 123 -13.26 15.31 -0.59
CA LYS A 123 -13.91 15.90 0.59
C LYS A 123 -12.99 16.87 1.33
N ALA A 124 -11.72 16.54 1.49
CA ALA A 124 -10.74 17.44 2.09
C ALA A 124 -10.57 18.72 1.25
N GLY A 125 -10.53 18.60 -0.08
CA GLY A 125 -10.50 19.74 -1.00
C GLY A 125 -11.74 20.62 -0.87
N GLN A 126 -12.93 20.03 -0.78
CA GLN A 126 -14.19 20.75 -0.54
C GLN A 126 -14.18 21.50 0.78
N ILE A 127 -13.82 20.83 1.89
CA ILE A 127 -13.72 21.46 3.22
C ILE A 127 -12.72 22.62 3.20
N ALA A 128 -11.57 22.45 2.54
CA ALA A 128 -10.57 23.52 2.45
C ALA A 128 -11.08 24.71 1.64
N SER A 129 -11.83 24.49 0.56
CA SER A 129 -12.47 25.57 -0.22
C SER A 129 -13.53 26.28 0.60
N GLU A 130 -14.47 25.53 1.18
CA GLU A 130 -15.55 26.08 2.01
C GLU A 130 -15.02 26.88 3.20
N ALA A 131 -13.97 26.37 3.87
CA ALA A 131 -13.34 27.09 4.97
C ALA A 131 -12.68 28.40 4.52
N ARG A 132 -12.03 28.42 3.34
CA ARG A 132 -11.44 29.64 2.77
C ARG A 132 -12.51 30.65 2.38
N ASP A 133 -13.57 30.19 1.74
CA ASP A 133 -14.68 31.06 1.31
C ASP A 133 -15.43 31.63 2.51
N ALA A 134 -15.70 30.82 3.54
CA ALA A 134 -16.29 31.26 4.78
C ALA A 134 -15.39 32.24 5.55
N ALA A 135 -14.08 31.98 5.63
CA ALA A 135 -13.13 32.88 6.27
C ALA A 135 -13.05 34.23 5.53
N LYS A 136 -13.03 34.21 4.20
CA LYS A 136 -13.05 35.42 3.38
C LYS A 136 -14.34 36.22 3.59
N ALA A 137 -15.49 35.57 3.51
CA ALA A 137 -16.79 36.22 3.74
C ALA A 137 -16.88 36.84 5.15
N LYS A 138 -16.36 36.15 6.17
CA LYS A 138 -16.30 36.68 7.54
C LYS A 138 -15.36 37.88 7.65
N ALA A 139 -14.17 37.82 7.04
CA ALA A 139 -13.22 38.92 7.03
C ALA A 139 -13.77 40.16 6.32
N ASP A 140 -14.46 39.96 5.18
CA ASP A 140 -15.10 41.05 4.44
C ASP A 140 -16.23 41.68 5.27
N ALA A 141 -17.06 40.87 5.93
CA ALA A 141 -18.13 41.37 6.81
C ALA A 141 -17.59 42.15 8.03
N GLU A 142 -16.57 41.61 8.72
CA GLU A 142 -15.90 42.30 9.83
C GLU A 142 -15.27 43.60 9.38
N ARG A 143 -14.61 43.61 8.22
CA ARG A 143 -14.02 44.80 7.63
C ARG A 143 -15.07 45.86 7.36
N THR A 144 -16.18 45.52 6.72
CA THR A 144 -17.28 46.48 6.46
C THR A 144 -17.87 47.02 7.77
N ALA A 145 -18.03 46.18 8.80
CA ALA A 145 -18.51 46.62 10.10
C ALA A 145 -17.56 47.61 10.77
N ILE A 146 -16.24 47.33 10.75
CA ILE A 146 -15.21 48.23 11.30
C ILE A 146 -15.14 49.53 10.50
N GLU A 147 -15.22 49.48 9.17
CA GLU A 147 -15.24 50.66 8.31
C GLU A 147 -16.45 51.56 8.63
N ALA A 148 -17.64 50.97 8.83
CA ALA A 148 -18.84 51.71 9.23
C ALA A 148 -18.70 52.33 10.63
N GLU A 149 -18.16 51.60 11.60
CA GLU A 149 -17.91 52.10 12.95
C GLU A 149 -16.89 53.27 12.92
N LEU A 150 -15.82 53.12 12.14
CA LEU A 150 -14.79 54.14 12.01
C LEU A 150 -15.35 55.41 11.33
N ALA A 151 -16.15 55.26 10.28
CA ALA A 151 -16.83 56.39 9.64
C ALA A 151 -17.74 57.13 10.63
N GLY A 152 -18.49 56.40 11.47
CA GLY A 152 -19.30 57.00 12.54
C GLY A 152 -18.46 57.77 13.58
N LYS A 153 -17.32 57.19 14.00
CA LYS A 153 -16.38 57.86 14.93
C LYS A 153 -15.77 59.12 14.34
N VAL A 154 -15.39 59.09 13.06
CA VAL A 154 -14.86 60.26 12.35
C VAL A 154 -15.93 61.36 12.28
N ALA A 155 -17.15 61.05 11.85
CA ALA A 155 -18.24 62.02 11.78
C ALA A 155 -18.57 62.63 13.16
N ALA A 156 -18.58 61.83 14.21
CA ALA A 156 -18.79 62.32 15.58
C ALA A 156 -17.64 63.23 16.06
N ALA A 157 -16.39 62.90 15.72
CA ALA A 157 -15.24 63.72 16.03
C ALA A 157 -15.28 65.05 15.27
N GLU A 158 -15.63 65.04 13.98
CA GLU A 158 -15.81 66.24 13.16
C GLU A 158 -16.90 67.17 13.72
N ALA A 159 -18.05 66.62 14.10
CA ALA A 159 -19.12 67.38 14.76
C ALA A 159 -18.64 68.02 16.07
N ARG A 160 -17.92 67.26 16.91
CA ARG A 160 -17.36 67.78 18.16
C ARG A 160 -16.33 68.88 17.92
N ILE A 161 -15.47 68.75 16.91
CA ILE A 161 -14.49 69.77 16.52
C ILE A 161 -15.24 71.04 16.06
N SER A 162 -16.30 70.89 15.26
CA SER A 162 -17.12 72.02 14.81
C SER A 162 -17.78 72.76 15.98
N ASP A 163 -18.33 72.03 16.95
CA ASP A 163 -18.94 72.62 18.15
C ASP A 163 -17.91 73.36 19.02
N ILE A 164 -16.72 72.77 19.23
CA ILE A 164 -15.64 73.41 19.99
C ILE A 164 -15.17 74.68 19.25
N LYS A 165 -15.03 74.61 17.93
CA LYS A 165 -14.68 75.75 17.09
C LYS A 165 -15.70 76.88 17.23
N ALA A 166 -16.99 76.58 17.12
CA ALA A 166 -18.06 77.57 17.28
C ALA A 166 -18.05 78.21 18.68
N LYS A 167 -17.86 77.42 19.74
CA LYS A 167 -17.74 77.94 21.11
C LYS A 167 -16.51 78.82 21.29
N ALA A 168 -15.35 78.40 20.77
CA ALA A 168 -14.12 79.18 20.84
C ALA A 168 -14.26 80.53 20.13
N PHE A 169 -14.88 80.57 18.94
CA PHE A 169 -15.17 81.83 18.25
C PHE A 169 -16.13 82.73 19.05
N ALA A 170 -17.18 82.16 19.63
CA ALA A 170 -18.11 82.92 20.47
C ALA A 170 -17.44 83.49 21.75
N GLU A 171 -16.52 82.74 22.37
CA GLU A 171 -15.72 83.22 23.50
C GLU A 171 -14.77 84.35 23.09
N VAL A 172 -14.11 84.24 21.93
CA VAL A 172 -13.27 85.32 21.37
C VAL A 172 -14.09 86.58 21.11
N ASP A 173 -15.27 86.46 20.51
CA ASP A 173 -16.17 87.60 20.28
C ASP A 173 -16.63 88.26 21.58
N ALA A 174 -16.91 87.46 22.62
CA ALA A 174 -17.25 87.97 23.95
C ALA A 174 -16.07 88.73 24.58
N ILE A 175 -14.86 88.16 24.57
CA ILE A 175 -13.65 88.79 25.10
C ILE A 175 -13.32 90.08 24.33
N ALA A 176 -13.45 90.06 23.00
CA ALA A 176 -13.25 91.24 22.16
C ALA A 176 -14.26 92.35 22.51
N GLY A 177 -15.54 92.03 22.65
CA GLY A 177 -16.57 93.00 23.05
C GLY A 177 -16.33 93.60 24.44
N GLU A 178 -15.92 92.79 25.42
CA GLU A 178 -15.57 93.26 26.77
C GLU A 178 -14.32 94.14 26.76
N THR A 179 -13.30 93.76 26.00
CA THR A 179 -12.06 94.53 25.87
C THR A 179 -12.30 95.88 25.19
N VAL A 180 -13.09 95.91 24.11
CA VAL A 180 -13.47 97.16 23.42
C VAL A 180 -14.28 98.07 24.35
N THR A 181 -15.23 97.52 25.10
CA THR A 181 -16.02 98.30 26.08
C THR A 181 -15.11 98.93 27.14
N ALA A 182 -14.17 98.16 27.68
CA ALA A 182 -13.21 98.64 28.69
C ALA A 182 -12.26 99.73 28.13
N ILE A 183 -11.81 99.59 26.88
CA ILE A 183 -10.97 100.58 26.20
C ILE A 183 -11.74 101.90 25.96
N VAL A 184 -12.99 101.82 25.48
CA VAL A 184 -13.82 103.00 25.20
C VAL A 184 -14.18 103.75 26.49
N GLU A 185 -14.51 103.04 27.56
CA GLU A 185 -14.77 103.64 28.88
C GLU A 185 -13.52 104.39 29.40
N LYS A 186 -12.32 103.82 29.21
CA LYS A 186 -11.05 104.43 29.63
C LYS A 186 -10.64 105.65 28.80
N LEU A 187 -10.93 105.67 27.49
CA LEU A 187 -10.49 106.73 26.58
C LEU A 187 -11.47 107.90 26.45
N ILE A 188 -12.77 107.62 26.43
CA ILE A 188 -13.81 108.62 26.10
C ILE A 188 -14.62 109.04 27.35
N GLY A 189 -14.52 108.26 28.45
CA GLY A 189 -15.21 108.57 29.72
C GLY A 189 -16.74 108.44 29.66
N ALA A 190 -17.28 107.97 28.54
CA ALA A 190 -18.70 107.72 28.34
C ALA A 190 -19.03 106.24 28.57
N LYS A 191 -20.08 105.96 29.37
CA LYS A 191 -20.61 104.60 29.55
C LYS A 191 -21.37 104.18 28.29
N VAL A 192 -20.72 103.43 27.42
CA VAL A 192 -21.37 102.84 26.24
C VAL A 192 -22.07 101.54 26.67
N THR A 193 -23.27 101.30 26.15
CA THR A 193 -24.02 100.09 26.51
C THR A 193 -23.46 98.85 25.78
N LYS A 194 -23.45 97.69 26.45
CA LYS A 194 -23.00 96.40 25.85
C LYS A 194 -23.69 96.10 24.51
N THR A 195 -24.91 96.58 24.31
CA THR A 195 -25.71 96.41 23.09
C THR A 195 -25.16 97.21 21.91
N GLU A 196 -24.74 98.46 22.12
CA GLU A 196 -24.17 99.31 21.05
C GLU A 196 -22.81 98.80 20.59
N VAL A 197 -21.96 98.39 21.52
CA VAL A 197 -20.64 97.79 21.20
C VAL A 197 -20.82 96.49 20.40
N LYS A 198 -21.76 95.63 20.82
CA LYS A 198 -22.06 94.38 20.11
C LYS A 198 -22.58 94.63 18.68
N SER A 199 -23.43 95.64 18.50
CA SER A 199 -23.93 96.03 17.17
C SER A 199 -22.81 96.59 16.28
N ALA A 200 -21.91 97.42 16.82
CA ALA A 200 -20.81 98.00 16.07
C ALA A 200 -19.78 96.93 15.65
N VAL A 201 -19.41 96.02 16.55
CA VAL A 201 -18.50 94.91 16.24
C VAL A 201 -19.10 93.99 15.19
N ALA A 202 -20.38 93.57 15.35
CA ALA A 202 -21.05 92.71 14.37
C ALA A 202 -21.16 93.34 12.97
N SER A 203 -21.34 94.66 12.88
CA SER A 203 -21.40 95.39 11.60
C SER A 203 -20.07 95.43 10.83
N LEU A 204 -18.94 95.22 11.53
CA LEU A 204 -17.61 95.15 10.94
C LEU A 204 -17.25 93.72 10.51
N THR A 205 -17.58 92.70 11.30
CA THR A 205 -17.34 91.29 10.95
C THR A 205 -18.18 90.85 9.76
N GLY A 206 -19.46 91.25 9.67
CA GLY A 206 -20.31 90.94 8.52
C GLY A 206 -19.95 91.66 7.22
N LYS A 207 -19.03 92.65 7.26
CA LYS A 207 -18.59 93.41 6.08
C LYS A 207 -17.33 92.84 5.43
N GLN A 208 -16.71 91.79 6.00
CA GLN A 208 -15.50 91.15 5.47
C GLN A 208 -15.72 89.76 4.83
N GLU A 209 -16.95 89.24 4.81
CA GLU A 209 -17.28 87.94 4.19
C GLU A 209 -17.92 88.03 2.78
N GLY A 210 -17.71 89.14 2.06
CA GLY A 210 -18.03 89.27 0.63
C GLY A 210 -16.76 89.44 -0.20
#